data_AF-A0A0E0AI87-F1
#
_entry.id   AF-A0A0E0AI87-F1
#
_cell.length_a   1.000
_cell.length_b   1.000
_cell.length_c   1.000
_cell.angle_alpha   90.00
_cell.angle_beta   90.00
_cell.angle_gamma   90.00
#
_symmetry.space_group_name_H-M   'P 1'
#
loop_
_entity.id
_entity.type
_entity.pdbx_description
1 polymer ?
#
loop_
_entity_poly.entity_id
_entity_poly.type
_entity_poly.pdbx_seq_one_letter_code
_entity_poly.pdbx_strand_id
1 'polypeptide(L)'
;MGRDPNIWDNPEQFYPERFEDKGIDFRGSHFELLPFGSGQRICPGIAMGVANVELVVANLLYCFNWQLPKGMKEEDIDMDEIGQLAFRKKLPLLIVPMKH
;
A
#
# COMPACT_ATOMS: atom_id res chain seq x y z
N MET A 1 0.76 -15.36 3.84
CA MET A 1 1.64 -15.06 2.70
C MET A 1 2.20 -13.65 2.77
N GLY A 2 1.42 -12.59 2.49
CA GLY A 2 1.96 -11.21 2.48
C GLY A 2 2.50 -10.68 3.82
N ARG A 3 2.12 -11.28 4.95
CA ARG A 3 2.66 -10.99 6.30
C ARG A 3 3.39 -12.18 6.94
N ASP A 4 3.77 -13.19 6.15
CA ASP A 4 4.41 -14.39 6.68
C ASP A 4 5.91 -14.14 6.93
N PRO A 5 6.41 -14.29 8.17
CA PRO A 5 7.82 -14.05 8.49
C PRO A 5 8.78 -15.07 7.87
N ASN A 6 8.29 -16.21 7.38
CA ASN A 6 9.12 -17.18 6.66
C ASN A 6 9.34 -16.79 5.18
N ILE A 7 8.54 -15.86 4.67
CA ILE A 7 8.59 -15.38 3.27
C ILE A 7 9.21 -13.99 3.22
N TRP A 8 8.87 -13.13 4.17
CA TRP A 8 9.20 -11.72 4.17
C TRP A 8 9.92 -11.33 5.46
N ASP A 9 11.13 -10.76 5.34
CA ASP A 9 11.81 -10.13 6.47
C ASP A 9 10.96 -8.97 7.00
N ASN A 10 10.84 -8.80 8.33
CA ASN A 10 10.06 -7.73 8.96
C ASN A 10 8.66 -7.51 8.32
N PRO A 11 7.80 -8.53 8.27
CA PRO A 11 6.58 -8.52 7.44
C PRO A 11 5.51 -7.51 7.88
N GLU A 12 5.56 -7.08 9.15
CA GLU A 12 4.64 -6.07 9.69
C GLU A 12 5.13 -4.63 9.49
N GLN A 13 6.36 -4.44 9.01
CA GLN A 13 6.92 -3.10 8.76
C GLN A 13 6.67 -2.67 7.31
N PHE A 14 6.25 -1.41 7.13
CA PHE A 14 6.26 -0.76 5.83
C PHE A 14 7.72 -0.53 5.41
N TYR A 15 8.23 -1.40 4.54
CA TYR A 15 9.63 -1.41 4.10
C TYR A 15 9.68 -1.54 2.57
N PRO A 16 9.55 -0.42 1.81
CA PRO A 16 9.51 -0.41 0.35
C PRO A 16 10.77 -0.97 -0.32
N GLU A 17 11.94 -0.72 0.28
CA GLU A 17 13.25 -1.11 -0.28
C GLU A 17 13.39 -2.63 -0.40
N ARG A 18 12.52 -3.42 0.25
CA ARG A 18 12.46 -4.88 0.07
C ARG A 18 12.19 -5.31 -1.37
N PHE A 19 11.63 -4.43 -2.20
CA PHE A 19 11.31 -4.71 -3.59
C PHE A 19 12.36 -4.18 -4.57
N GLU A 20 13.30 -3.36 -4.10
CA GLU A 20 14.39 -2.84 -4.93
C GLU A 20 15.31 -4.00 -5.35
N ASP A 21 15.67 -4.04 -6.64
CA ASP A 21 16.58 -5.01 -7.25
C ASP A 21 16.24 -6.51 -7.07
N LYS A 22 15.09 -6.86 -6.48
CA LYS A 22 14.69 -8.26 -6.24
C LYS A 22 13.97 -8.93 -7.42
N GLY A 23 13.53 -8.15 -8.42
CA GLY A 23 12.80 -8.67 -9.59
C GLY A 23 11.41 -9.25 -9.30
N ILE A 24 10.96 -9.22 -8.03
CA ILE A 24 9.64 -9.67 -7.60
C ILE A 24 8.58 -8.72 -8.17
N ASP A 25 7.51 -9.27 -8.72
CA ASP A 25 6.38 -8.50 -9.22
C ASP A 25 5.04 -9.10 -8.79
N PHE A 26 3.94 -8.36 -9.02
CA PHE A 26 2.59 -8.78 -8.67
C PHE A 26 1.81 -9.36 -9.86
N ARG A 27 2.50 -9.79 -10.94
CA ARG A 27 1.85 -10.27 -12.18
C ARG A 27 1.43 -11.74 -12.13
N GLY A 28 1.52 -12.36 -10.95
CA GLY A 28 1.03 -13.72 -10.69
C GLY A 28 2.08 -14.83 -10.84
N SER A 29 3.32 -14.51 -11.22
CA SER A 29 4.44 -15.47 -11.24
C SER A 29 5.17 -15.61 -9.91
N HIS A 30 5.10 -14.59 -9.05
CA HIS A 30 5.73 -14.56 -7.73
C HIS A 30 4.67 -14.81 -6.65
N PHE A 31 4.67 -16.02 -6.08
CA PHE A 31 3.61 -16.47 -5.17
C PHE A 31 3.69 -15.82 -3.78
N GLU A 32 4.83 -15.26 -3.45
CA GLU A 32 5.04 -14.40 -2.27
C GLU A 32 4.23 -13.10 -2.33
N LEU A 33 3.83 -12.64 -3.54
CA LEU A 33 3.14 -11.37 -3.78
C LEU A 33 1.98 -11.51 -4.78
N LEU A 34 0.77 -11.82 -4.28
CA LEU A 34 -0.42 -12.07 -5.11
C LEU A 34 -1.61 -11.12 -4.84
N PRO A 35 -1.45 -9.78 -4.87
CA PRO A 35 -2.56 -8.85 -4.62
C PRO A 35 -3.66 -8.91 -5.69
N PHE A 36 -3.35 -9.44 -6.89
CA PHE A 36 -4.28 -9.58 -8.01
C PHE A 36 -4.60 -11.04 -8.37
N GLY A 37 -4.19 -11.99 -7.52
CA GLY A 37 -4.29 -13.43 -7.80
C GLY A 37 -3.26 -13.92 -8.83
N SER A 38 -3.52 -15.11 -9.39
CA SER A 38 -2.65 -15.76 -10.39
C SER A 38 -3.48 -16.70 -11.29
N GLY A 39 -2.87 -17.17 -12.38
CA GLY A 39 -3.42 -18.18 -13.29
C GLY A 39 -4.58 -17.67 -14.15
N GLN A 40 -5.48 -18.59 -14.55
CA GLN A 40 -6.56 -18.32 -15.50
C GLN A 40 -7.59 -17.29 -15.03
N ARG A 41 -7.65 -17.02 -13.73
CA ARG A 41 -8.58 -16.08 -13.09
C ARG A 41 -7.84 -14.89 -12.46
N ILE A 42 -6.61 -14.62 -12.89
CA ILE A 42 -5.88 -13.42 -12.49
C ILE A 42 -6.72 -12.18 -12.82
N CYS A 43 -6.65 -11.17 -11.95
CA CYS A 43 -7.47 -9.97 -12.12
C CYS A 43 -7.22 -9.33 -13.50
N PRO A 44 -8.26 -9.20 -14.36
CA PRO A 44 -8.09 -8.58 -15.67
C PRO A 44 -7.83 -7.06 -15.58
N GLY A 45 -8.04 -6.46 -14.41
CA GLY A 45 -7.87 -5.04 -14.14
C GLY A 45 -6.49 -4.62 -13.62
N ILE A 46 -5.47 -5.49 -13.63
CA ILE A 46 -4.13 -5.16 -13.08
C ILE A 46 -3.59 -3.84 -13.62
N ALA A 47 -3.55 -3.68 -14.95
CA ALA A 47 -2.98 -2.49 -15.57
C ALA A 47 -3.70 -1.20 -15.14
N MET A 48 -5.04 -1.24 -15.08
CA MET A 48 -5.85 -0.10 -14.64
C MET A 48 -5.68 0.18 -13.14
N GLY A 49 -5.65 -0.86 -12.31
CA GLY A 49 -5.46 -0.72 -10.86
C GLY A 49 -4.11 -0.08 -10.52
N VAL A 50 -3.05 -0.56 -11.16
CA VAL A 50 -1.69 -0.03 -11.00
C VAL A 50 -1.62 1.42 -11.46
N ALA A 51 -2.09 1.72 -12.67
CA ALA A 51 -2.08 3.08 -13.21
C ALA A 51 -2.84 4.07 -12.30
N ASN A 52 -3.98 3.66 -11.74
CA ASN A 52 -4.74 4.49 -10.82
C ASN A 52 -4.00 4.76 -9.50
N VAL A 53 -3.40 3.72 -8.90
CA VAL A 53 -2.64 3.87 -7.64
C VAL A 53 -1.42 4.76 -7.84
N GLU A 54 -0.63 4.50 -8.89
CA GLU A 54 0.56 5.29 -9.21
C GLU A 54 0.20 6.75 -9.49
N LEU A 55 -0.81 7.00 -10.33
CA LEU A 55 -1.21 8.36 -10.68
C LEU A 55 -1.71 9.14 -9.47
N VAL A 56 -2.55 8.54 -8.62
CA VAL A 56 -3.09 9.22 -7.43
C VAL A 56 -1.97 9.52 -6.43
N VAL A 57 -1.13 8.54 -6.12
CA VAL A 57 -0.03 8.73 -5.15
C VAL A 57 0.98 9.75 -5.67
N ALA A 58 1.38 9.67 -6.95
CA ALA A 58 2.31 10.62 -7.55
C ALA A 58 1.77 12.05 -7.48
N ASN A 59 0.49 12.28 -7.82
CA ASN A 59 -0.10 13.62 -7.74
C ASN A 59 -0.18 14.15 -6.31
N LEU A 60 -0.56 13.31 -5.34
CA LEU A 60 -0.63 13.69 -3.93
C LEU A 60 0.73 14.08 -3.36
N LEU A 61 1.79 13.33 -3.71
CA LEU A 61 3.16 13.60 -3.25
C LEU A 61 3.83 14.76 -4.01
N TYR A 62 3.49 14.96 -5.28
CA TYR A 62 4.06 16.03 -6.10
C TYR A 62 3.46 17.41 -5.78
N CYS A 63 2.17 17.48 -5.44
CA CYS A 63 1.48 18.76 -5.26
C CYS A 63 1.57 19.29 -3.82
N PHE A 64 1.79 18.42 -2.84
CA PHE A 64 1.67 18.76 -1.43
C PHE A 64 2.72 18.07 -0.57
N ASN A 65 3.22 18.81 0.40
CA ASN A 65 3.77 18.24 1.63
C ASN A 65 2.61 17.90 2.56
N TRP A 66 2.81 16.92 3.45
CA TRP A 66 1.76 16.44 4.36
C TRP A 66 2.16 16.67 5.81
N GLN A 67 1.20 17.15 6.61
CA GLN A 67 1.37 17.32 8.05
C GLN A 67 0.17 16.74 8.80
N LEU A 68 0.41 16.32 10.05
CA LEU A 68 -0.67 15.91 10.93
C LEU A 68 -1.46 17.14 11.44
N PRO A 69 -2.76 16.99 11.75
CA PRO A 69 -3.53 18.02 12.41
C PRO A 69 -2.85 18.51 13.70
N LYS A 70 -3.04 19.79 14.04
CA LYS A 70 -2.41 20.40 15.21
C LYS A 70 -2.72 19.60 16.47
N GLY A 71 -1.66 19.15 17.15
CA GLY A 71 -1.75 18.41 18.41
C GLY A 71 -1.85 16.89 18.25
N MET A 72 -1.93 16.37 17.02
CA MET A 72 -1.86 14.94 16.72
C MET A 72 -0.40 14.51 16.50
N LYS A 73 -0.04 13.36 17.05
CA LYS A 73 1.26 12.70 16.84
C LYS A 73 1.12 11.47 15.95
N GLU A 74 2.24 10.93 15.51
CA GLU A 74 2.27 9.73 14.66
C GLU A 74 1.70 8.51 15.38
N GLU A 75 1.93 8.39 16.69
CA GLU A 75 1.41 7.27 17.49
C GLU A 75 -0.12 7.30 17.66
N ASP A 76 -0.74 8.46 17.41
CA ASP A 76 -2.20 8.63 17.48
C ASP A 76 -2.90 8.11 16.20
N ILE A 77 -2.15 7.71 15.16
CA ILE A 77 -2.69 7.19 13.91
C ILE A 77 -3.13 5.74 14.10
N ASP A 78 -4.45 5.51 14.13
CA ASP A 78 -5.03 4.17 14.17
C ASP A 78 -4.71 3.39 12.89
N MET A 79 -3.92 2.33 12.99
CA MET A 79 -3.55 1.45 11.86
C MET A 79 -4.45 0.20 11.76
N ASP A 80 -5.49 0.08 12.60
CA ASP A 80 -6.48 -0.97 12.49
C ASP A 80 -7.22 -0.92 11.14
N GLU A 81 -7.59 -2.09 10.64
CA GLU A 81 -8.33 -2.26 9.39
C GLU A 81 -9.74 -2.78 9.66
N ILE A 82 -10.68 -2.41 8.79
CA ILE A 82 -12.04 -2.95 8.74
C ILE A 82 -12.42 -3.26 7.30
N GLY A 83 -13.12 -4.38 7.09
CA GLY A 83 -13.56 -4.79 5.76
C GLY A 83 -13.83 -6.28 5.68
N GLN A 84 -14.27 -6.72 4.50
CA GLN A 84 -14.42 -8.14 4.17
C GLN A 84 -13.90 -8.41 2.75
N LEU A 85 -14.42 -7.68 1.76
CA LEU A 85 -13.97 -7.79 0.37
C LEU A 85 -12.78 -6.87 0.05
N ALA A 86 -12.82 -5.65 0.58
CA ALA A 86 -11.73 -4.70 0.53
C ALA A 86 -11.50 -4.17 1.95
N PHE A 87 -10.26 -4.26 2.41
CA PHE A 87 -9.86 -3.70 3.70
C PHE A 87 -9.52 -2.23 3.53
N ARG A 88 -9.94 -1.43 4.51
CA ARG A 88 -9.62 -0.02 4.63
C ARG A 88 -9.30 0.29 6.08
N LYS A 89 -8.65 1.43 6.35
CA LYS A 89 -8.45 1.89 7.72
C LYS A 89 -9.79 1.99 8.44
N LYS A 90 -9.82 1.53 9.69
CA LYS A 90 -10.99 1.59 10.58
C LYS A 90 -11.38 3.04 10.86
N LEU A 91 -10.38 3.88 11.17
CA LEU A 91 -10.55 5.34 11.22
C LEU A 91 -9.92 6.01 9.99
N PRO A 92 -10.57 7.03 9.39
CA PRO A 92 -9.99 7.77 8.28
C PRO A 92 -8.66 8.44 8.66
N LEU A 93 -7.68 8.40 7.75
CA LEU A 93 -6.45 9.17 7.91
C LEU A 93 -6.75 10.67 7.68
N LEU A 94 -6.51 11.49 8.71
CA LEU A 94 -6.64 12.93 8.63
C LEU A 94 -5.26 13.56 8.51
N ILE A 95 -5.03 14.27 7.41
CA ILE A 95 -3.78 14.96 7.09
C ILE A 95 -4.08 16.32 6.47
N VAL A 96 -3.19 17.28 6.72
CA VAL A 96 -3.29 18.65 6.22
C VAL A 96 -2.32 18.81 5.05
N PRO A 97 -2.82 19.16 3.84
CA PRO A 97 -1.95 19.45 2.71
C PRO A 97 -1.29 20.82 2.88
N MET A 98 0.02 20.84 2.76
CA MET A 98 0.84 22.05 2.72
C MET A 98 1.34 22.21 1.29
N LYS A 99 0.99 23.33 0.64
CA LYS A 99 1.60 23.65 -0.66
C LYS A 99 3.11 23.77 -0.46
N HIS A 100 3.86 23.26 -1.44
CA HIS A 100 5.29 23.53 -1.55
C HIS A 100 5.58 25.03 -1.48
#